data_AF-A0A8D8IWS1-F1
#
_entry.id   AF-A0A8D8IWS1-F1
#
_cell.length_a   1.000
_cell.length_b   1.000
_cell.length_c   1.000
_cell.angle_alpha   90.00
_cell.angle_beta   90.00
_cell.angle_gamma   90.00
#
_symmetry.space_group_name_H-M   'P 1'
#
loop_
_entity.id
_entity.type
_entity.pdbx_description
1 polymer ?
#
loop_
_entity_poly.entity_id
_entity_poly.type
_entity_poly.pdbx_seq_one_letter_code
_entity_poly.pdbx_strand_id
1 'polypeptide(L)'
;LTVGSFLHPNSVVSPKSPFVQPVRYTILERDESVSSRLRSYAESYPAFSNVLLRKAEFHERKREVLANSQYYGSLLTGIDDFLAEVETLLAKVSTEWIAGDSCTLVDIGLGCLLYRLYVLGLEDRFWTGGKKPALEKYFRRILPSDNFQSTLPTKTTKRCRRCGGLCVL
;
A
#
# COMPACT_ATOMS: atom_id res chain seq x y z
N LEU A 1 -2.68 6.29 2.46
CA LEU A 1 -1.44 5.63 2.92
C LEU A 1 -0.22 6.01 2.10
N THR A 2 -0.14 5.71 0.81
CA THR A 2 1.05 5.95 -0.03
C THR A 2 1.55 7.39 -0.02
N VAL A 3 0.74 8.32 -0.54
CA VAL A 3 1.12 9.74 -0.62
C VAL A 3 1.29 10.32 0.78
N GLY A 4 0.40 9.98 1.73
CA GLY A 4 0.54 10.37 3.14
C GLY A 4 1.89 9.95 3.74
N SER A 5 2.35 8.71 3.52
CA SER A 5 3.66 8.25 4.02
C SER A 5 4.84 8.99 3.40
N PHE A 6 4.66 9.58 2.22
CA PHE A 6 5.69 10.37 1.55
C PHE A 6 5.69 11.82 2.02
N LEU A 7 4.52 12.37 2.32
CA LEU A 7 4.34 13.70 2.92
C LEU A 7 4.79 13.73 4.39
N HIS A 8 4.79 12.58 5.08
CA HIS A 8 5.17 12.43 6.48
C HIS A 8 6.38 11.49 6.65
N PRO A 9 7.58 11.85 6.16
CA PRO A 9 8.73 10.94 6.07
C PRO A 9 9.22 10.42 7.42
N ASN A 10 9.05 11.20 8.50
CA ASN A 10 9.42 10.81 9.86
C ASN A 10 8.61 9.61 10.40
N SER A 11 7.54 9.21 9.71
CA SER A 11 6.72 8.05 10.08
C SER A 11 7.19 6.72 9.47
N VAL A 12 8.21 6.75 8.61
CA VAL A 12 8.70 5.59 7.84
C VAL A 12 10.18 5.37 8.10
N VAL A 13 10.57 4.12 8.38
CA VAL A 13 11.95 3.77 8.71
C VAL A 13 12.70 3.15 7.52
N SER A 14 12.05 2.28 6.74
CA SER A 14 12.74 1.51 5.69
C SER A 14 11.83 1.16 4.49
N PRO A 15 11.64 2.05 3.51
CA PRO A 15 10.86 1.71 2.31
C PRO A 15 11.52 0.62 1.46
N LYS A 16 10.68 -0.24 0.85
CA LYS A 16 11.13 -1.22 -0.16
C LYS A 16 10.77 -0.76 -1.56
N SER A 17 11.37 -1.43 -2.55
CA SER A 17 10.98 -1.31 -3.95
C SER A 17 9.47 -1.51 -4.13
N PRO A 18 8.79 -0.72 -4.99
CA PRO A 18 9.35 0.37 -5.81
C PRO A 18 9.45 1.71 -5.09
N PHE A 19 8.99 1.83 -3.84
CA PHE A 19 8.85 3.11 -3.14
C PHE A 19 10.15 3.59 -2.46
N VAL A 20 11.29 3.31 -3.07
CA VAL A 20 12.57 3.93 -2.71
C VAL A 20 12.60 5.39 -3.17
N GLN A 21 13.56 6.17 -2.67
CA GLN A 21 13.56 7.63 -2.74
C GLN A 21 13.33 8.24 -4.14
N PRO A 22 13.95 7.77 -5.25
CA PRO A 22 13.70 8.34 -6.58
C PRO A 22 12.23 8.26 -7.01
N VAL A 23 11.60 7.10 -6.80
CA VAL A 23 10.20 6.88 -7.18
C VAL A 23 9.26 7.69 -6.28
N ARG A 24 9.60 7.87 -5.00
CA ARG A 24 8.83 8.73 -4.09
C ARG A 24 8.75 10.16 -4.59
N TYR A 25 9.87 10.75 -4.98
CA TYR A 25 9.91 12.12 -5.51
C TYR A 25 9.07 12.25 -6.76
N THR A 26 9.20 11.33 -7.73
CA THR A 26 8.37 11.34 -8.94
C THR A 26 6.88 11.23 -8.62
N ILE A 27 6.48 10.42 -7.64
CA ILE A 27 5.08 10.32 -7.22
C ILE A 27 4.60 11.62 -6.57
N LEU A 28 5.41 12.23 -5.70
CA LEU A 28 5.06 13.47 -5.01
C LEU A 28 4.91 14.64 -5.98
N GLU A 29 5.84 14.80 -6.92
CA GLU A 29 5.82 15.83 -7.96
C GLU A 29 4.60 15.68 -8.89
N ARG A 30 4.27 14.44 -9.27
CA ARG A 30 3.05 14.15 -10.03
C ARG A 30 1.79 14.45 -9.24
N ASP A 31 1.76 14.12 -7.96
CA ASP A 31 0.60 14.41 -7.10
C ASP A 31 0.44 15.92 -6.86
N GLU A 32 1.53 16.69 -6.82
CA GLU A 32 1.52 18.14 -6.68
C GLU A 32 1.01 18.85 -7.95
N SER A 33 1.46 18.41 -9.12
CA SER A 33 1.13 19.04 -10.41
C SER A 33 -0.19 18.56 -11.04
N VAL A 34 -0.85 17.55 -10.47
CA VAL A 34 -2.03 16.93 -11.12
C VAL A 34 -3.20 17.89 -11.26
N SER A 35 -3.48 18.73 -10.26
CA SER A 35 -4.63 19.64 -10.29
C SER A 35 -4.45 20.76 -11.32
N SER A 36 -3.26 21.37 -11.38
CA SER A 36 -2.94 22.40 -12.37
C SER A 36 -3.00 21.85 -13.79
N ARG A 37 -2.48 20.64 -14.03
CA ARG A 37 -2.59 19.94 -15.32
C ARG A 37 -4.04 19.69 -15.72
N LEU A 38 -4.89 19.24 -14.78
CA LEU A 38 -6.30 19.01 -15.05
C LEU A 38 -7.04 20.30 -15.41
N ARG A 39 -6.70 21.42 -14.77
CA ARG A 39 -7.25 22.75 -15.12
C ARG A 39 -6.83 23.19 -16.52
N SER A 40 -5.55 23.01 -16.87
CA SER A 40 -5.06 23.27 -18.24
C SER A 40 -5.75 22.39 -19.30
N TYR A 41 -6.03 21.12 -18.99
CA TYR A 41 -6.82 20.26 -19.88
C TYR A 41 -8.27 20.72 -19.98
N ALA A 42 -8.86 21.27 -18.92
CA ALA A 42 -10.22 21.79 -18.95
C ALA A 42 -10.36 23.00 -19.91
N GLU A 43 -9.31 23.83 -20.01
CA GLU A 43 -9.21 24.93 -20.97
C GLU A 43 -9.06 24.41 -22.41
N SER A 44 -8.21 23.39 -22.60
CA SER A 44 -7.91 22.83 -23.92
C SER A 44 -9.05 21.97 -24.48
N TYR A 45 -9.89 21.40 -23.62
CA TYR A 45 -10.99 20.50 -24.00
C TYR A 45 -12.31 20.89 -23.32
N PRO A 46 -12.99 21.97 -23.79
CA PRO A 46 -14.18 22.52 -23.13
C PRO A 46 -15.33 21.50 -22.93
N ALA A 47 -15.48 20.55 -23.86
CA ALA A 47 -16.50 19.49 -23.78
C ALA A 47 -16.37 18.61 -22.51
N PHE A 48 -15.17 18.51 -21.94
CA PHE A 48 -14.89 17.72 -20.72
C PHE A 48 -14.57 18.59 -19.50
N SER A 49 -14.68 19.92 -19.63
CA SER A 49 -14.21 20.89 -18.63
C SER A 49 -14.76 20.61 -17.23
N ASN A 50 -16.07 20.38 -17.11
CA ASN A 50 -16.72 20.12 -15.82
C ASN A 50 -16.11 18.90 -15.09
N VAL A 51 -15.93 17.77 -15.79
CA VAL A 51 -15.36 16.55 -15.19
C VAL A 51 -13.90 16.75 -14.80
N LEU A 52 -13.13 17.46 -15.63
CA LEU A 52 -11.72 17.76 -15.37
C LEU A 52 -11.54 18.69 -14.17
N LEU A 53 -12.35 19.74 -14.05
CA LEU A 53 -12.34 20.66 -12.91
C LEU A 53 -12.75 19.95 -11.61
N ARG A 54 -13.81 19.15 -11.63
CA ARG A 54 -14.19 18.32 -10.46
C ARG A 54 -13.08 17.38 -10.03
N LYS A 55 -12.37 16.79 -10.99
CA LYS A 55 -11.22 15.92 -10.71
C LYS A 55 -10.06 16.73 -10.12
N ALA A 56 -9.81 17.95 -10.60
CA ALA A 56 -8.79 18.84 -10.04
C ALA A 56 -9.07 19.16 -8.57
N GLU A 57 -10.29 19.59 -8.25
CA GLU A 57 -10.74 19.87 -6.88
C GLU A 57 -10.63 18.64 -5.98
N PHE A 58 -10.98 17.46 -6.49
CA PHE A 58 -10.82 16.21 -5.75
C PHE A 58 -9.36 15.96 -5.36
N HIS A 59 -8.41 16.17 -6.29
CA HIS A 59 -7.00 15.98 -6.01
C HIS A 59 -6.45 17.00 -5.01
N GLU A 60 -6.88 18.26 -5.07
CA GLU A 60 -6.53 19.33 -4.12
C GLU A 60 -7.00 18.95 -2.71
N ARG A 61 -8.29 18.69 -2.53
CA ARG A 61 -8.87 18.29 -1.22
C ARG A 61 -8.22 17.03 -0.66
N LYS A 62 -8.00 16.02 -1.51
CA LYS A 62 -7.33 14.78 -1.11
C LYS A 62 -5.92 15.07 -0.58
N ARG A 63 -5.14 15.93 -1.25
CA ARG A 63 -3.78 16.27 -0.82
C ARG A 63 -3.79 17.06 0.49
N GLU A 64 -4.70 18.02 0.66
CA GLU A 64 -4.88 18.78 1.91
C GLU A 64 -5.12 17.84 3.11
N VAL A 65 -6.06 16.90 2.96
CA VAL A 65 -6.37 15.91 4.00
C VAL A 65 -5.15 15.04 4.31
N LEU A 66 -4.40 14.59 3.30
CA LEU A 66 -3.21 13.76 3.50
C LEU A 66 -2.01 14.52 4.07
N ALA A 67 -1.90 15.82 3.80
CA ALA A 67 -0.85 16.69 4.34
C ALA A 67 -1.10 17.05 5.82
N ASN A 68 -2.34 16.95 6.30
CA ASN A 68 -2.65 17.12 7.70
C ASN A 68 -2.06 15.98 8.55
N SER A 69 -1.10 16.32 9.41
CA SER A 69 -0.37 15.35 10.25
C SER A 69 -1.26 14.69 11.30
N GLN A 70 -2.22 15.42 11.87
CA GLN A 70 -3.16 14.88 12.84
C GLN A 70 -4.07 13.83 12.20
N TYR A 71 -4.65 14.16 11.04
CA TYR A 71 -5.49 13.23 10.28
C TYR A 71 -4.71 11.97 9.88
N TYR A 72 -3.49 12.15 9.35
CA TYR A 72 -2.65 11.02 8.98
C TYR A 72 -2.26 10.17 10.19
N GLY A 73 -1.97 10.81 11.34
CA GLY A 73 -1.74 10.14 12.62
C GLY A 73 -2.93 9.28 13.03
N SER A 74 -4.14 9.83 13.04
CA SER A 74 -5.37 9.11 13.37
C SER A 74 -5.65 7.94 12.43
N LEU A 75 -5.36 8.09 11.13
CA LEU A 75 -5.44 6.99 10.17
C LEU A 75 -4.47 5.85 10.53
N LEU A 76 -3.23 6.17 10.93
CA LEU A 76 -2.27 5.15 11.35
C LEU A 76 -2.69 4.49 12.67
N THR A 77 -3.29 5.22 13.61
CA THR A 77 -3.86 4.64 14.83
C THR A 77 -4.97 3.66 14.51
N GLY A 78 -5.94 4.02 13.67
CA GLY A 78 -7.03 3.11 13.31
C GLY A 78 -6.55 1.84 12.59
N ILE A 79 -5.44 1.92 11.85
CA ILE A 79 -4.80 0.71 11.28
C ILE A 79 -4.16 -0.13 12.37
N ASP A 80 -3.51 0.49 13.37
CA ASP A 80 -2.89 -0.25 14.47
C ASP A 80 -3.93 -1.00 15.30
N ASP A 81 -5.07 -0.35 15.59
CA ASP A 81 -6.21 -0.92 16.31
C ASP A 81 -6.77 -2.13 15.55
N PHE A 82 -7.03 -1.98 14.24
CA PHE A 82 -7.46 -3.07 13.38
C PHE A 82 -6.44 -4.24 13.39
N LEU A 83 -5.15 -3.94 13.30
CA LEU A 83 -4.12 -4.99 13.33
C LEU A 83 -3.98 -5.66 14.70
N ALA A 84 -4.34 -4.99 15.80
CA ALA A 84 -4.40 -5.59 17.13
C ALA A 84 -5.56 -6.60 17.25
N GLU A 85 -6.71 -6.32 16.63
CA GLU A 85 -7.80 -7.29 16.51
C GLU A 85 -7.37 -8.50 15.68
N VAL A 86 -6.70 -8.27 14.54
CA VAL A 86 -6.17 -9.34 13.69
C VAL A 86 -5.12 -10.18 14.42
N GLU A 87 -4.22 -9.57 15.20
CA GLU A 87 -3.27 -10.30 16.05
C GLU A 87 -3.99 -11.26 17.01
N THR A 88 -5.03 -10.76 17.69
CA THR A 88 -5.84 -11.55 18.63
C THR A 88 -6.55 -12.70 17.92
N LEU A 89 -7.04 -12.48 16.69
CA LEU A 89 -7.63 -13.52 15.85
C LEU A 89 -6.59 -14.57 15.47
N LEU A 90 -5.47 -14.15 14.88
CA LEU A 90 -4.40 -15.04 14.40
C LEU A 90 -3.77 -15.87 15.51
N ALA A 91 -3.70 -15.35 16.74
CA ALA A 91 -3.23 -16.10 17.90
C ALA A 91 -4.13 -17.30 18.26
N LYS A 92 -5.40 -17.29 17.84
CA LYS A 92 -6.38 -18.36 18.09
C LYS A 92 -6.54 -19.31 16.90
N VAL A 93 -6.10 -18.91 15.71
CA VAL A 93 -6.18 -19.74 14.50
C VAL A 93 -5.16 -20.87 14.59
N SER A 94 -5.64 -22.11 14.57
CA SER A 94 -4.80 -23.32 14.54
C SER A 94 -4.57 -23.86 13.12
N THR A 95 -5.35 -23.39 12.16
CA THR A 95 -5.26 -23.77 10.74
C THR A 95 -4.21 -22.96 10.00
N GLU A 96 -3.87 -23.39 8.78
CA GLU A 96 -2.92 -22.66 7.95
C GLU A 96 -3.46 -21.28 7.54
N TRP A 97 -4.73 -21.19 7.14
CA TRP A 97 -5.37 -19.96 6.66
C TRP A 97 -6.41 -19.46 7.66
N ILE A 98 -6.78 -18.18 7.55
CA ILE A 98 -7.66 -17.52 8.54
C ILE A 98 -9.03 -18.21 8.61
N ALA A 99 -9.55 -18.66 7.46
CA ALA A 99 -10.87 -19.27 7.33
C ALA A 99 -10.84 -20.81 7.18
N GLY A 100 -9.72 -21.47 7.52
CA GLY A 100 -9.59 -22.93 7.49
C GLY A 100 -8.42 -23.43 6.63
N ASP A 101 -8.69 -24.47 5.82
CA ASP A 101 -7.64 -25.24 5.13
C ASP A 101 -7.23 -24.66 3.77
N SER A 102 -7.99 -23.69 3.25
CA SER A 102 -7.71 -23.06 1.95
C SER A 102 -7.53 -21.55 2.09
N CYS A 103 -6.65 -20.99 1.25
CA CYS A 103 -6.50 -19.54 1.12
C CYS A 103 -7.80 -18.93 0.57
N THR A 104 -8.31 -17.91 1.25
CA THR A 104 -9.56 -17.23 0.90
C THR A 104 -9.34 -15.74 0.61
N LEU A 105 -10.43 -15.05 0.24
CA LEU A 105 -10.42 -13.60 0.07
C LEU A 105 -9.97 -12.86 1.33
N VAL A 106 -10.22 -13.42 2.53
CA VAL A 106 -9.78 -12.82 3.80
C VAL A 106 -8.25 -12.78 3.86
N ASP A 107 -7.60 -13.89 3.49
CA ASP A 107 -6.15 -14.00 3.48
C ASP A 107 -5.52 -13.06 2.44
N ILE A 108 -6.10 -13.02 1.24
CA ILE A 108 -5.64 -12.14 0.16
C ILE A 108 -5.81 -10.66 0.53
N GLY A 109 -6.97 -10.28 1.10
CA GLY A 109 -7.26 -8.91 1.53
C GLY A 109 -6.29 -8.44 2.61
N LEU A 110 -6.10 -9.26 3.65
CA LEU A 110 -5.13 -8.96 4.71
C LEU A 110 -3.70 -8.93 4.16
N GLY A 111 -3.31 -9.90 3.33
CA GLY A 111 -2.01 -9.96 2.69
C GLY A 111 -1.71 -8.70 1.87
N CYS A 112 -2.68 -8.21 1.10
CA CYS A 112 -2.56 -6.97 0.32
C CYS A 112 -2.32 -5.75 1.20
N LEU A 113 -3.04 -5.63 2.31
CA LEU A 113 -2.84 -4.55 3.29
C LEU A 113 -1.44 -4.62 3.92
N LEU A 114 -1.05 -5.78 4.43
CA LEU A 114 0.26 -5.98 5.06
C LEU A 114 1.41 -5.75 4.09
N TYR A 115 1.29 -6.25 2.87
CA TYR A 115 2.27 -5.98 1.82
C TYR A 115 2.36 -4.48 1.52
N ARG A 116 1.23 -3.77 1.48
CA ARG A 116 1.21 -2.32 1.27
C ARG A 116 1.95 -1.57 2.39
N LEU A 117 1.73 -1.93 3.65
CA LEU A 117 2.43 -1.34 4.79
C LEU A 117 3.93 -1.68 4.76
N TYR A 118 4.26 -2.92 4.42
CA TYR A 118 5.63 -3.42 4.31
C TYR A 118 6.43 -2.64 3.27
N VAL A 119 5.93 -2.53 2.02
CA VAL A 119 6.66 -1.80 0.97
C VAL A 119 6.77 -0.31 1.25
N LEU A 120 5.84 0.26 2.02
CA LEU A 120 5.92 1.64 2.48
C LEU A 120 6.94 1.83 3.61
N GLY A 121 7.42 0.76 4.26
CA GLY A 121 8.38 0.82 5.36
C GLY A 121 7.74 1.07 6.72
N LEU A 122 6.50 0.58 6.91
CA LEU A 122 5.71 0.77 8.12
C LEU A 122 5.65 -0.48 9.01
N GLU A 123 6.30 -1.59 8.63
CA GLU A 123 6.27 -2.83 9.42
C GLU A 123 6.83 -2.65 10.83
N ASP A 124 7.88 -1.83 10.97
CA ASP A 124 8.49 -1.47 12.26
C ASP A 124 7.57 -0.67 13.15
N ARG A 125 6.60 0.05 12.58
CA ARG A 125 5.57 0.71 13.36
C ARG A 125 4.60 -0.32 13.92
N PHE A 126 4.12 -1.24 13.08
CA PHE A 126 2.90 -1.98 13.32
C PHE A 126 3.07 -3.39 13.92
N TRP A 127 4.03 -4.20 13.45
CA TRP A 127 4.04 -5.62 13.83
C TRP A 127 5.40 -6.24 14.12
N THR A 128 6.51 -5.70 13.61
CA THR A 128 7.85 -6.27 13.89
C THR A 128 8.35 -5.90 15.29
N GLY A 129 9.50 -6.48 15.68
CA GLY A 129 10.11 -6.23 16.99
C GLY A 129 9.31 -6.83 18.15
N GLY A 130 8.53 -7.88 17.88
CA GLY A 130 7.71 -8.58 18.88
C GLY A 130 6.39 -7.88 19.22
N LYS A 131 5.99 -6.82 18.50
CA LYS A 131 4.74 -6.09 18.76
C LYS A 131 3.49 -6.92 18.48
N LYS A 132 3.47 -7.66 17.37
CA LYS A 132 2.35 -8.51 16.93
C LYS A 132 2.91 -9.80 16.32
N PRO A 133 3.39 -10.73 17.17
CA PRO A 133 4.14 -11.91 16.70
C PRO A 133 3.31 -12.88 15.84
N ALA A 134 2.01 -13.04 16.09
CA ALA A 134 1.17 -13.90 15.26
C ALA A 134 0.98 -13.31 13.86
N LEU A 135 0.77 -12.00 13.76
CA LEU A 135 0.69 -11.24 12.52
C LEU A 135 2.01 -11.27 11.75
N GLU A 136 3.14 -11.09 12.44
CA GLU A 136 4.47 -11.18 11.83
C GLU A 136 4.71 -12.58 11.25
N LYS A 137 4.40 -13.63 12.03
CA LYS A 137 4.50 -15.03 11.57
C LYS A 137 3.60 -15.28 10.37
N TYR A 138 2.35 -14.81 10.42
CA TYR A 138 1.39 -14.93 9.33
C TYR A 138 1.89 -14.24 8.05
N PHE A 139 2.36 -12.99 8.17
CA PHE A 139 2.86 -12.22 7.02
C PHE A 139 4.06 -12.91 6.36
N ARG A 140 5.00 -13.42 7.16
CA ARG A 140 6.16 -14.17 6.68
C ARG A 140 5.79 -15.41 5.87
N ARG A 141 4.66 -16.05 6.20
CA ARG A 141 4.13 -17.23 5.49
C ARG A 141 3.39 -16.86 4.21
N ILE A 142 2.48 -15.89 4.26
CA ILE A 142 1.65 -15.54 3.10
C ILE A 142 2.44 -14.83 2.01
N LEU A 143 3.43 -14.00 2.37
CA LEU A 143 4.20 -13.21 1.42
C LEU A 143 4.82 -14.06 0.29
N PRO A 144 5.54 -15.17 0.56
CA PRO A 144 6.10 -16.01 -0.50
C PRO A 144 5.09 -16.99 -1.15
N SER A 145 3.86 -17.10 -0.65
CA SER A 145 2.90 -18.10 -1.15
C SER A 145 2.48 -17.83 -2.60
N ASP A 146 2.30 -18.90 -3.40
CA ASP A 146 1.89 -18.76 -4.80
C ASP A 146 0.52 -18.08 -4.95
N ASN A 147 -0.41 -18.39 -4.04
CA ASN A 147 -1.73 -17.77 -3.97
C ASN A 147 -1.61 -16.24 -3.92
N PHE A 148 -0.80 -15.73 -2.98
CA PHE A 148 -0.63 -14.29 -2.83
C PHE A 148 0.27 -13.67 -3.89
N GLN A 149 1.35 -14.33 -4.27
CA GLN A 149 2.25 -13.83 -5.33
C GLN A 149 1.50 -13.60 -6.64
N SER A 150 0.49 -14.42 -6.96
CA SER A 150 -0.34 -14.25 -8.16
C SER A 150 -1.15 -12.95 -8.20
N THR A 151 -1.37 -12.30 -7.06
CA THR A 151 -2.16 -11.06 -6.96
C THR A 151 -1.29 -9.81 -7.01
N LEU A 152 0.03 -9.93 -6.85
CA LEU A 152 0.92 -8.79 -6.83
C LEU A 152 1.09 -8.17 -8.24
N PRO A 153 0.97 -6.83 -8.38
CA PRO A 153 1.10 -6.15 -9.68
C PRO A 153 2.46 -6.34 -10.37
N THR A 154 3.49 -6.75 -9.63
CA THR A 154 4.88 -6.85 -10.08
C THR A 154 5.15 -8.03 -11.02
N LYS A 155 4.16 -8.87 -11.35
CA LYS A 155 4.31 -9.95 -12.33
C LYS A 155 4.22 -9.47 -13.79
N THR A 156 5.05 -8.49 -14.20
CA THR A 156 5.38 -8.32 -15.62
C THR A 156 6.48 -9.26 -16.10
N THR A 157 7.15 -9.99 -15.20
CA THR A 157 8.02 -11.10 -15.60
C THR A 157 7.21 -12.37 -15.77
N LYS A 158 6.84 -12.70 -17.02
CA LYS A 158 6.57 -14.10 -17.37
C LYS A 158 7.79 -14.92 -16.93
N ARG A 159 7.61 -15.87 -16.01
CA ARG A 159 8.63 -16.90 -15.75
C ARG A 159 8.95 -17.54 -17.10
N CYS A 160 10.13 -17.29 -17.66
CA CYS A 160 10.59 -18.05 -18.81
C CYS A 160 10.81 -19.49 -18.32
N ARG A 161 9.91 -20.41 -18.70
CA ARG A 161 10.02 -21.84 -18.35
C ARG A 161 11.30 -22.50 -18.88
N ARG A 162 12.10 -21.79 -19.68
CA ARG A 162 13.31 -22.30 -20.35
C ARG A 162 14.61 -22.09 -19.58
N CYS A 163 14.68 -21.15 -18.63
CA CYS A 163 15.96 -20.77 -18.02
C CYS A 163 15.95 -20.58 -16.49
N GLY A 164 14.82 -20.81 -15.80
CA GLY A 164 14.81 -20.90 -14.33
C GLY A 164 15.20 -19.64 -13.54
N GLY A 165 15.48 -18.51 -14.20
CA GLY A 165 15.92 -17.24 -13.57
C GLY A 165 14.97 -16.07 -13.79
N LEU A 166 15.17 -15.00 -13.00
CA LEU A 166 14.48 -13.70 -13.14
C LEU A 166 14.98 -12.99 -14.39
N CYS A 167 14.11 -12.78 -15.38
CA CYS A 167 14.34 -11.77 -16.41
C CYS A 167 13.70 -10.45 -15.95
N VAL A 168 14.53 -9.44 -15.73
CA VAL A 168 14.07 -8.05 -15.58
C VAL A 168 13.92 -7.48 -16.99
N LEU A 169 12.72 -6.99 -17.31
CA LEU A 169 12.51 -6.03 -18.40
C LEU A 169 12.63 -4.62 -17.82
#